data_AF-A0A0D3IS63-F1
#
_entry.id   AF-A0A0D3IS63-F1
#
_cell.length_a   1.000
_cell.length_b   1.000
_cell.length_c   1.000
_cell.angle_alpha   90.00
_cell.angle_beta   90.00
_cell.angle_gamma   90.00
#
_symmetry.space_group_name_H-M   'P 1'
#
loop_
_entity.id
_entity.type
_entity.pdbx_description
1 polymer ?
#
loop_
_entity_poly.entity_id
_entity_poly.type
_entity_poly.pdbx_seq_one_letter_code
_entity_poly.pdbx_strand_id
1 'polypeptide(L)'
;MPPRLGFGAHRISTAAHASALRRSLDLGVCGLIDTSPNYGESERIVGRVVREWREHRGKERELTVVTKVGVLQGADLADARERELRGSPWPGVLKLSPDAWHCISPEYIEHSVWRSSAALGSPPDVVLLHNPEFFIADQLARGRHTAAATSAAAVAADDSGRCEDLYDGFYARLGDAFAALAACHGGRFGVSSNLVGCRYGVSGRANDAEAVELAKVCGDAFP
;
A
#
# COMPACT_ATOMS: atom_id res chain seq x y z
N MET A 1 -24.94 4.45 -18.84
CA MET A 1 -24.88 5.20 -17.57
C MET A 1 -23.48 5.07 -17.03
N PRO A 2 -22.79 6.18 -16.69
CA PRO A 2 -21.43 6.10 -16.19
C PRO A 2 -21.41 5.36 -14.83
N PRO A 3 -20.34 4.61 -14.53
CA PRO A 3 -20.19 3.95 -13.24
C PRO A 3 -20.25 4.98 -12.10
N ARG A 4 -20.83 4.56 -10.98
CA ARG A 4 -21.12 5.44 -9.84
C ARG A 4 -20.34 5.10 -8.58
N LEU A 5 -19.77 3.88 -8.53
CA LEU A 5 -19.15 3.33 -7.34
C LEU A 5 -17.89 2.53 -7.72
N GLY A 6 -16.96 2.44 -6.77
CA GLY A 6 -15.88 1.47 -6.78
C GLY A 6 -16.18 0.27 -5.87
N PHE A 7 -15.49 -0.84 -6.10
CA PHE A 7 -15.56 -2.04 -5.26
C PHE A 7 -14.22 -2.26 -4.56
N GLY A 8 -14.21 -2.14 -3.24
CA GLY A 8 -13.04 -2.48 -2.42
C GLY A 8 -12.94 -4.00 -2.24
N ALA A 9 -11.83 -4.59 -2.68
CA ALA A 9 -11.59 -6.03 -2.64
C ALA A 9 -10.74 -6.46 -1.42
N HIS A 10 -10.58 -5.59 -0.43
CA HIS A 10 -9.98 -5.97 0.85
C HIS A 10 -10.85 -7.05 1.53
N ARG A 11 -10.24 -8.17 1.94
CA ARG A 11 -10.88 -9.35 2.55
C ARG A 11 -11.82 -10.16 1.63
N ILE A 12 -11.71 -9.99 0.31
CA ILE A 12 -12.35 -10.94 -0.61
C ILE A 12 -11.66 -12.31 -0.50
N SER A 13 -12.41 -13.36 -0.22
CA SER A 13 -11.86 -14.70 0.05
C SER A 13 -12.85 -15.84 -0.15
N THR A 14 -14.15 -15.56 -0.19
CA THR A 14 -15.21 -16.57 -0.31
C THR A 14 -15.93 -16.46 -1.67
N ALA A 15 -16.64 -17.54 -2.04
CA ALA A 15 -17.51 -17.53 -3.22
C ALA A 15 -18.60 -16.46 -3.12
N ALA A 16 -19.13 -16.19 -1.93
CA ALA A 16 -20.11 -15.12 -1.71
C ALA A 16 -19.53 -13.74 -2.02
N HIS A 17 -18.28 -13.47 -1.61
CA HIS A 17 -17.63 -12.18 -1.90
C HIS A 17 -17.35 -12.03 -3.41
N ALA A 18 -16.93 -13.10 -4.10
CA ALA A 18 -16.77 -13.10 -5.55
C ALA A 18 -18.10 -12.84 -6.29
N SER A 19 -19.20 -13.45 -5.83
CA SER A 19 -20.54 -13.20 -6.36
C SER A 19 -21.01 -11.76 -6.15
N ALA A 20 -20.64 -11.12 -5.03
CA ALA A 20 -20.94 -9.71 -4.79
C ALA A 20 -20.21 -8.80 -5.80
N LEU A 21 -18.92 -9.05 -6.05
CA LEU A 21 -18.15 -8.34 -7.08
C LEU A 21 -18.80 -8.53 -8.45
N ARG A 22 -19.09 -9.77 -8.86
CA ARG A 22 -19.76 -10.08 -10.13
C ARG A 22 -21.08 -9.32 -10.28
N ARG A 23 -21.93 -9.35 -9.25
CA ARG A 23 -23.21 -8.65 -9.25
C ARG A 23 -23.06 -7.15 -9.45
N SER A 24 -22.05 -6.53 -8.83
CA SER A 24 -21.78 -5.09 -9.01
C SER A 24 -21.40 -4.72 -10.46
N LEU A 25 -20.67 -5.61 -11.15
CA LEU A 25 -20.29 -5.47 -12.56
C LEU A 25 -21.50 -5.67 -13.49
N ASP A 26 -22.31 -6.69 -13.22
CA ASP A 26 -23.50 -7.00 -14.03
C ASP A 26 -24.53 -5.87 -13.96
N LEU A 27 -24.74 -5.29 -12.77
CA LEU A 27 -25.59 -4.11 -12.57
C LEU A 27 -25.06 -2.85 -13.28
N GLY A 28 -23.78 -2.84 -13.67
CA GLY A 28 -23.15 -1.69 -14.34
C GLY A 28 -22.92 -0.49 -13.43
N VAL A 29 -22.93 -0.67 -12.11
CA VAL A 29 -22.68 0.40 -11.13
C VAL A 29 -21.21 0.52 -10.77
N CYS A 30 -20.46 -0.58 -10.89
CA CYS A 30 -19.02 -0.66 -10.60
C CYS A 30 -18.20 -0.33 -11.85
N GLY A 31 -17.33 0.68 -11.73
CA GLY A 31 -16.34 1.04 -12.77
C GLY A 31 -14.90 1.03 -12.27
N LEU A 32 -14.69 0.73 -11.00
CA LEU A 32 -13.37 0.66 -10.38
C LEU A 32 -13.33 -0.50 -9.39
N ILE A 33 -12.26 -1.28 -9.39
CA ILE A 33 -11.98 -2.30 -8.39
C ILE A 33 -10.65 -1.96 -7.72
N ASP A 34 -10.66 -1.85 -6.40
CA ASP A 34 -9.46 -1.61 -5.60
C ASP A 34 -9.00 -2.89 -4.92
N THR A 35 -7.81 -3.38 -5.26
CA THR A 35 -7.20 -4.59 -4.72
C THR A 35 -5.75 -4.33 -4.30
N SER A 36 -5.05 -5.36 -3.83
CA SER A 36 -3.65 -5.33 -3.41
C SER A 36 -3.14 -6.76 -3.18
N PRO A 37 -1.85 -7.06 -3.40
CA PRO A 37 -1.25 -8.35 -3.07
C PRO A 37 -1.40 -8.73 -1.59
N ASN A 38 -1.34 -7.72 -0.71
CA ASN A 38 -1.44 -7.95 0.72
C ASN A 38 -2.88 -8.21 1.21
N TYR A 39 -3.88 -8.24 0.33
CA TYR A 39 -5.27 -8.54 0.67
C TYR A 39 -5.62 -10.04 0.57
N GLY A 40 -4.60 -10.91 0.63
CA GLY A 40 -4.76 -12.36 0.51
C GLY A 40 -5.01 -12.77 -0.94
N GLU A 41 -6.04 -13.59 -1.19
CA GLU A 41 -6.37 -14.09 -2.53
C GLU A 41 -7.08 -13.06 -3.44
N SER A 42 -7.02 -11.78 -3.07
CA SER A 42 -7.83 -10.73 -3.67
C SER A 42 -7.58 -10.55 -5.17
N GLU A 43 -6.32 -10.37 -5.57
CA GLU A 43 -5.96 -10.18 -6.98
C GLU A 43 -6.36 -11.38 -7.83
N ARG A 44 -6.18 -12.61 -7.33
CA ARG A 44 -6.58 -13.82 -8.05
C ARG A 44 -8.10 -13.92 -8.24
N ILE A 45 -8.87 -13.60 -7.19
CA ILE A 45 -10.33 -13.61 -7.27
C ILE A 45 -10.83 -12.51 -8.21
N VAL A 46 -10.28 -11.28 -8.10
CA VAL A 46 -10.61 -10.16 -8.97
C VAL A 46 -10.31 -10.50 -10.42
N GLY A 47 -9.10 -10.98 -10.71
CA GLY A 47 -8.67 -11.38 -12.05
C GLY A 47 -9.61 -12.41 -12.68
N ARG A 48 -9.95 -13.47 -11.93
CA ARG A 48 -10.92 -14.48 -12.37
C ARG A 48 -12.29 -13.88 -12.67
N VAL A 49 -12.86 -13.12 -11.73
CA VAL A 49 -14.22 -12.55 -11.90
C VAL A 49 -14.28 -11.57 -13.06
N VAL A 50 -13.26 -10.71 -13.20
CA VAL A 50 -13.17 -9.74 -14.31
C VAL A 50 -13.04 -10.46 -15.64
N ARG A 51 -12.15 -11.44 -15.77
CA ARG A 51 -11.97 -12.21 -17.01
C ARG A 51 -13.28 -12.87 -17.45
N GLU A 52 -13.91 -13.63 -16.57
CA GLU A 52 -15.18 -14.29 -16.87
C GLU A 52 -16.33 -13.28 -17.12
N TRP A 53 -16.26 -12.06 -16.58
CA TRP A 53 -17.24 -11.01 -16.87
C TRP A 53 -17.03 -10.37 -18.24
N ARG A 54 -15.77 -10.12 -18.61
CA ARG A 54 -15.39 -9.62 -19.94
C ARG A 54 -15.81 -10.60 -21.04
N GLU A 55 -15.63 -11.90 -20.82
CA GLU A 55 -16.00 -12.98 -21.77
C GLU A 55 -17.51 -13.02 -22.07
N HIS A 56 -18.38 -12.67 -21.10
CA HIS A 56 -19.84 -12.83 -21.26
C HIS A 56 -20.63 -11.54 -21.50
N ARG A 57 -20.29 -10.43 -20.83
CA ARG A 57 -21.12 -9.21 -20.81
C ARG A 57 -20.36 -7.89 -20.77
N GLY A 58 -19.08 -7.93 -20.43
CA GLY A 58 -18.30 -6.74 -20.09
C GLY A 58 -17.41 -6.19 -21.21
N LYS A 59 -17.38 -6.76 -22.41
CA LYS A 59 -16.33 -6.47 -23.41
C LYS A 59 -16.14 -4.97 -23.70
N GLU A 60 -17.23 -4.23 -23.88
CA GLU A 60 -17.21 -2.80 -24.23
C GLU A 60 -17.29 -1.84 -23.02
N ARG A 61 -17.33 -2.35 -21.78
CA ARG A 61 -17.51 -1.51 -20.58
C ARG A 61 -16.18 -1.03 -20.01
N GLU A 62 -16.04 0.25 -19.72
CA GLU A 62 -14.86 0.72 -18.98
C GLU A 62 -14.85 0.15 -17.56
N LEU A 63 -13.70 -0.36 -17.14
CA LEU A 63 -13.44 -0.85 -15.79
C LEU A 63 -11.98 -0.59 -15.48
N THR A 64 -11.71 0.07 -14.35
CA THR A 64 -10.35 0.31 -13.86
C THR A 64 -10.04 -0.65 -12.72
N VAL A 65 -8.95 -1.40 -12.83
CA VAL A 65 -8.41 -2.24 -11.75
C VAL A 65 -7.20 -1.55 -11.14
N VAL A 66 -7.32 -1.20 -9.86
CA VAL A 66 -6.27 -0.58 -9.05
C VAL A 66 -5.62 -1.65 -8.19
N THR A 67 -4.29 -1.74 -8.22
CA THR A 67 -3.52 -2.51 -7.23
C THR A 67 -2.54 -1.62 -6.48
N LYS A 68 -1.87 -2.17 -5.47
CA LYS A 68 -0.92 -1.45 -4.64
C LYS A 68 0.36 -2.25 -4.47
N VAL A 69 1.50 -1.57 -4.43
CA VAL A 69 2.81 -2.18 -4.21
C VAL A 69 3.50 -1.55 -3.01
N GLY A 70 4.29 -2.32 -2.28
CA GLY A 70 5.17 -1.79 -1.24
C GLY A 70 5.09 -2.52 0.09
N VAL A 71 3.95 -3.13 0.40
CA VAL A 71 3.76 -3.94 1.61
C VAL A 71 4.12 -5.39 1.33
N LEU A 72 5.04 -5.94 2.13
CA LEU A 72 5.42 -7.35 2.07
C LEU A 72 4.73 -8.11 3.20
N GLN A 73 3.72 -8.90 2.83
CA GLN A 73 2.98 -9.78 3.72
C GLN A 73 2.70 -11.11 3.00
N GLY A 74 2.40 -12.17 3.76
CA GLY A 74 2.10 -13.48 3.19
C GLY A 74 3.19 -13.96 2.24
N ALA A 75 2.83 -14.22 0.98
CA ALA A 75 3.74 -14.71 -0.05
C ALA A 75 4.85 -13.70 -0.44
N ASP A 76 4.60 -12.38 -0.36
CA ASP A 76 5.67 -11.37 -0.58
C ASP A 76 6.72 -11.41 0.54
N LEU A 77 6.26 -11.58 1.79
CA LEU A 77 7.16 -11.65 2.94
C LEU A 77 7.98 -12.94 2.94
N ALA A 78 7.38 -14.06 2.54
CA ALA A 78 8.09 -15.34 2.39
C ALA A 78 9.22 -15.23 1.36
N ASP A 79 8.93 -14.66 0.18
CA ASP A 79 9.95 -14.40 -0.86
C ASP A 79 11.06 -13.50 -0.33
N ALA A 80 10.72 -12.37 0.31
CA ALA A 80 11.72 -11.44 0.82
C ALA A 80 12.64 -12.06 1.88
N ARG A 81 12.12 -12.94 2.75
CA ARG A 81 12.91 -13.69 3.73
C ARG A 81 13.85 -14.68 3.05
N GLU A 82 13.38 -15.41 2.04
CA GLU A 82 14.22 -16.32 1.25
C GLU A 82 15.34 -15.56 0.53
N ARG A 83 15.02 -14.40 -0.05
CA ARG A 83 15.99 -13.49 -0.66
C ARG A 83 17.05 -12.99 0.32
N GLU A 84 16.66 -12.67 1.54
CA GLU A 84 17.59 -12.30 2.61
C GLU A 84 18.51 -13.49 2.99
N LEU A 85 17.95 -14.69 3.16
CA LEU A 85 18.71 -15.90 3.50
C LEU A 85 19.75 -16.27 2.42
N ARG A 86 19.43 -16.05 1.14
CA ARG A 86 20.36 -16.29 0.01
C ARG A 86 21.30 -15.12 -0.26
N GLY A 87 21.37 -14.11 0.61
CA GLY A 87 22.30 -12.98 0.50
C GLY A 87 21.97 -11.96 -0.59
N SER A 88 20.71 -11.89 -1.05
CA SER A 88 20.27 -10.92 -2.06
C SER A 88 18.93 -10.25 -1.67
N PRO A 89 18.88 -9.59 -0.50
CA PRO A 89 17.67 -8.90 -0.04
C PRO A 89 17.28 -7.79 -1.01
N TRP A 90 15.99 -7.41 -0.99
CA TRP A 90 15.57 -6.18 -1.66
C TRP A 90 16.25 -4.96 -1.00
N PRO A 91 16.76 -3.99 -1.77
CA PRO A 91 17.34 -2.79 -1.20
C PRO A 91 16.34 -2.00 -0.34
N GLY A 92 16.81 -1.43 0.78
CA GLY A 92 16.02 -0.48 1.57
C GLY A 92 14.73 -1.04 2.21
N VAL A 93 14.67 -2.35 2.46
CA VAL A 93 13.57 -3.02 3.19
C VAL A 93 13.47 -2.51 4.63
N LEU A 94 12.24 -2.21 5.04
CA LEU A 94 11.86 -1.84 6.40
C LEU A 94 11.14 -3.01 7.07
N LYS A 95 11.68 -3.51 8.20
CA LYS A 95 11.09 -4.61 8.95
C LYS A 95 10.17 -4.07 10.04
N LEU A 96 8.92 -3.75 9.67
CA LEU A 96 7.96 -3.08 10.56
C LEU A 96 7.49 -3.98 11.70
N SER A 97 7.30 -5.28 11.43
CA SER A 97 6.96 -6.31 12.41
C SER A 97 7.44 -7.68 11.92
N PRO A 98 7.30 -8.76 12.72
CA PRO A 98 7.56 -10.11 12.24
C PRO A 98 6.75 -10.44 10.98
N ASP A 99 5.48 -10.03 10.91
CA ASP A 99 4.54 -10.43 9.85
C ASP A 99 4.30 -9.37 8.77
N ALA A 100 4.99 -8.23 8.84
CA ALA A 100 4.83 -7.15 7.86
C ALA A 100 6.15 -6.41 7.66
N TRP A 101 6.68 -6.44 6.43
CA TRP A 101 7.78 -5.60 5.99
C TRP A 101 7.28 -4.59 4.94
N HIS A 102 8.12 -3.62 4.60
CA HIS A 102 7.84 -2.62 3.57
C HIS A 102 9.07 -2.37 2.71
N CYS A 103 8.88 -2.21 1.39
CA CYS A 103 9.93 -1.90 0.45
C CYS A 103 9.35 -1.17 -0.75
N ILE A 104 9.97 -0.08 -1.17
CA ILE A 104 9.61 0.64 -2.41
C ILE A 104 10.85 0.84 -3.27
N SER A 105 11.83 -0.07 -3.19
CA SER A 105 12.99 -0.01 -4.07
C SER A 105 12.53 -0.22 -5.52
N PRO A 106 13.24 0.36 -6.51
CA PRO A 106 12.92 0.14 -7.91
C PRO A 106 12.77 -1.34 -8.30
N GLU A 107 13.66 -2.19 -7.80
CA GLU A 107 13.67 -3.63 -8.10
C GLU A 107 12.48 -4.37 -7.48
N TYR A 108 12.09 -4.00 -6.26
CA TYR A 108 10.92 -4.60 -5.63
C TYR A 108 9.62 -4.12 -6.29
N ILE A 109 9.54 -2.85 -6.69
CA ILE A 109 8.38 -2.30 -7.41
C ILE A 109 8.14 -3.08 -8.70
N GLU A 110 9.18 -3.25 -9.53
CA GLU A 110 9.09 -4.01 -10.77
C GLU A 110 8.61 -5.44 -10.51
N HIS A 111 9.23 -6.11 -9.52
CA HIS A 111 8.83 -7.46 -9.12
C HIS A 111 7.38 -7.54 -8.66
N SER A 112 6.94 -6.60 -7.82
CA SER A 112 5.59 -6.57 -7.25
C SER A 112 4.54 -6.31 -8.33
N VAL A 113 4.78 -5.37 -9.25
CA VAL A 113 3.90 -5.11 -10.40
C VAL A 113 3.78 -6.35 -11.29
N TRP A 114 4.89 -7.04 -11.55
CA TRP A 114 4.88 -8.30 -12.31
C TRP A 114 4.02 -9.37 -11.62
N ARG A 115 4.19 -9.57 -10.30
CA ARG A 115 3.39 -10.54 -9.55
C ARG A 115 1.90 -10.20 -9.54
N SER A 116 1.56 -8.93 -9.32
CA SER A 116 0.18 -8.44 -9.39
C SER A 116 -0.44 -8.71 -10.75
N SER A 117 0.30 -8.42 -11.83
CA SER A 117 -0.16 -8.68 -13.20
C SER A 117 -0.42 -10.18 -13.43
N ALA A 118 0.45 -11.05 -12.91
CA ALA A 118 0.29 -12.50 -12.99
C ALA A 118 -0.93 -12.98 -12.17
N ALA A 119 -1.14 -12.44 -10.97
CA ALA A 119 -2.28 -12.80 -10.12
C ALA A 119 -3.63 -12.34 -10.71
N LEU A 120 -3.67 -11.13 -11.28
CA LEU A 120 -4.82 -10.56 -11.97
C LEU A 120 -5.07 -11.23 -13.34
N GLY A 121 -4.04 -11.83 -13.94
CA GLY A 121 -4.09 -12.35 -15.31
C GLY A 121 -4.06 -11.26 -16.39
N SER A 122 -3.78 -10.02 -16.01
CA SER A 122 -3.60 -8.86 -16.89
C SER A 122 -2.85 -7.75 -16.14
N PRO A 123 -2.14 -6.84 -16.82
CA PRO A 123 -1.58 -5.67 -16.17
C PRO A 123 -2.70 -4.84 -15.50
N PRO A 124 -2.50 -4.35 -14.26
CA PRO A 124 -3.45 -3.44 -13.62
C PRO A 124 -3.56 -2.13 -14.42
N ASP A 125 -4.67 -1.38 -14.26
CA ASP A 125 -4.81 -0.07 -14.90
C ASP A 125 -4.14 1.04 -14.08
N VAL A 126 -4.08 0.85 -12.76
CA VAL A 126 -3.46 1.78 -11.81
C VAL A 126 -2.63 1.02 -10.78
N VAL A 127 -1.42 1.50 -10.50
CA VAL A 127 -0.57 1.02 -9.41
C VAL A 127 -0.32 2.12 -8.39
N LEU A 128 -0.63 1.86 -7.12
CA LEU A 128 -0.39 2.81 -6.04
C LEU A 128 0.77 2.34 -5.14
N LEU A 129 1.67 3.26 -4.76
CA LEU A 129 2.62 3.02 -3.68
C LEU A 129 1.84 2.94 -2.37
N HIS A 130 1.92 1.80 -1.68
CA HIS A 130 1.15 1.51 -0.48
C HIS A 130 1.93 1.96 0.75
N ASN A 131 1.41 2.98 1.42
CA ASN A 131 1.89 3.54 2.69
C ASN A 131 3.40 3.83 2.70
N PRO A 132 3.96 4.60 1.73
CA PRO A 132 5.39 4.92 1.71
C PRO A 132 5.85 5.66 2.98
N GLU A 133 4.96 6.35 3.68
CA GLU A 133 5.20 7.04 4.94
C GLU A 133 5.68 6.13 6.09
N PHE A 134 5.58 4.80 5.94
CA PHE A 134 6.22 3.87 6.85
C PHE A 134 7.74 4.08 6.98
N PHE A 135 8.38 4.66 5.97
CA PHE A 135 9.77 5.12 6.07
C PHE A 135 9.95 6.16 7.18
N ILE A 136 9.14 7.23 7.17
CA ILE A 136 9.19 8.29 8.17
C ILE A 136 8.91 7.70 9.56
N ALA A 137 7.90 6.83 9.67
CA ALA A 137 7.54 6.19 10.91
C ALA A 137 8.68 5.32 11.50
N ASP A 138 9.37 4.53 10.66
CA ASP A 138 10.50 3.70 11.07
C ASP A 138 11.71 4.55 11.50
N GLN A 139 12.07 5.59 10.74
CA GLN A 139 13.21 6.47 11.07
C GLN A 139 12.99 7.21 12.40
N LEU A 140 11.81 7.78 12.61
CA LEU A 140 11.49 8.47 13.87
C LEU A 140 11.44 7.52 15.06
N ALA A 141 10.96 6.28 14.88
CA ALA A 141 10.99 5.27 15.93
C ALA A 141 12.43 4.92 16.33
N ARG A 142 13.32 4.68 15.35
CA ARG A 142 14.73 4.37 15.59
C ARG A 142 15.48 5.53 16.25
N GLY A 143 15.25 6.77 15.80
CA GLY A 143 15.87 7.98 16.35
C GLY A 143 15.53 8.23 17.82
N ARG A 144 14.35 7.78 18.28
CA ARG A 144 13.99 7.86 19.72
C ARG A 144 14.62 6.77 20.56
N HIS A 145 14.80 5.57 20.03
CA HIS A 145 15.52 4.50 20.75
C HIS A 145 16.98 4.88 21.00
N THR A 146 17.64 5.54 20.05
CA THR A 146 19.01 6.03 20.22
C THR A 146 19.08 7.25 21.15
N ALA A 147 18.10 8.16 21.05
CA ALA A 147 17.99 9.33 21.92
C ALA A 147 17.61 8.99 23.38
N ALA A 148 16.84 7.93 23.64
CA ALA A 148 16.55 7.48 25.01
C ALA A 148 17.75 6.80 25.69
N ALA A 149 18.71 6.30 24.89
CA ALA A 149 19.97 5.72 25.38
C ALA A 149 21.06 6.78 25.67
N THR A 150 20.83 8.04 25.28
CA THR A 150 21.70 9.20 25.57
C THR A 150 20.89 10.24 26.36
N SER A 151 21.51 11.06 27.22
CA SER A 151 20.73 11.89 28.16
C SER A 151 19.78 12.88 27.47
N ALA A 152 18.54 12.97 27.96
CA ALA A 152 17.41 13.72 27.40
C ALA A 152 17.64 15.24 27.14
N ALA A 153 18.71 15.84 27.67
CA ALA A 153 18.99 17.26 27.55
C ALA A 153 19.58 17.71 26.19
N ALA A 154 20.15 16.80 25.39
CA ALA A 154 20.81 17.16 24.13
C ALA A 154 19.88 17.15 22.89
N VAL A 155 18.65 16.65 23.05
CA VAL A 155 17.81 16.24 21.90
C VAL A 155 16.81 17.33 21.46
N ALA A 156 16.47 18.27 22.33
CA ALA A 156 15.36 19.21 22.13
C ALA A 156 15.68 20.43 21.23
N ALA A 157 16.94 20.66 20.86
CA ALA A 157 17.34 21.90 20.18
C ALA A 157 17.46 21.83 18.65
N ASP A 158 17.35 20.64 18.04
CA ASP A 158 17.59 20.43 16.60
C ASP A 158 16.61 19.41 15.97
N ASP A 159 15.35 19.43 16.38
CA ASP A 159 14.35 18.47 15.87
C ASP A 159 13.76 18.92 14.51
N SER A 160 13.78 20.23 14.21
CA SER A 160 13.24 20.76 12.95
C SER A 160 14.13 20.46 11.75
N GLY A 161 15.44 20.69 11.84
CA GLY A 161 16.39 20.42 10.73
C GLY A 161 16.47 18.92 10.38
N ARG A 162 16.51 18.05 11.39
CA ARG A 162 16.45 16.59 11.19
C ARG A 162 15.14 16.11 10.59
N CYS A 163 14.03 16.79 10.88
CA CYS A 163 12.73 16.46 10.29
C CYS A 163 12.69 16.87 8.82
N GLU A 164 13.20 18.06 8.46
CA GLU A 164 13.32 18.50 7.07
C GLU A 164 14.17 17.53 6.24
N ASP A 165 15.36 17.14 6.72
CA ASP A 165 16.22 16.15 6.04
C ASP A 165 15.53 14.78 5.86
N LEU A 166 14.71 14.37 6.84
CA LEU A 166 13.95 13.12 6.77
C LEU A 166 12.86 13.18 5.69
N TYR A 167 12.16 14.31 5.58
CA TYR A 167 11.15 14.54 4.55
C TYR A 167 11.77 14.62 3.16
N ASP A 168 12.92 15.28 3.01
CA ASP A 168 13.66 15.31 1.75
C ASP A 168 14.10 13.91 1.32
N GLY A 169 14.62 13.10 2.26
CA GLY A 169 14.93 11.69 2.02
C GLY A 169 13.71 10.86 1.64
N PHE A 170 12.55 11.11 2.26
CA PHE A 170 11.29 10.47 1.91
C PHE A 170 10.85 10.82 0.47
N TYR A 171 10.87 12.10 0.10
CA TYR A 171 10.48 12.53 -1.24
C TYR A 171 11.47 12.10 -2.32
N ALA A 172 12.77 12.02 -2.02
CA ALA A 172 13.75 11.41 -2.93
C ALA A 172 13.40 9.95 -3.22
N ARG A 173 13.08 9.15 -2.18
CA ARG A 173 12.61 7.76 -2.35
C ARG A 173 11.32 7.66 -3.16
N LEU A 174 10.38 8.59 -2.98
CA LEU A 174 9.17 8.65 -3.81
C LEU A 174 9.50 8.95 -5.28
N GLY A 175 10.46 9.85 -5.53
CA GLY A 175 10.95 10.14 -6.87
C GLY A 175 11.51 8.89 -7.57
N ASP A 176 12.39 8.15 -6.90
CA ASP A 176 12.95 6.89 -7.42
C ASP A 176 11.86 5.84 -7.66
N ALA A 177 10.89 5.72 -6.74
CA ALA A 177 9.79 4.80 -6.87
C ALA A 177 8.87 5.14 -8.06
N PHE A 178 8.61 6.43 -8.31
CA PHE A 178 7.85 6.85 -9.49
C PHE A 178 8.61 6.66 -10.78
N ALA A 179 9.93 6.89 -10.79
CA ALA A 179 10.76 6.57 -11.95
C ALA A 179 10.70 5.07 -12.29
N ALA A 180 10.76 4.21 -11.27
CA ALA A 180 10.60 2.76 -11.45
C ALA A 180 9.23 2.38 -12.01
N LEU A 181 8.14 2.93 -11.45
CA LEU A 181 6.78 2.70 -11.96
C LEU A 181 6.63 3.19 -13.41
N ALA A 182 7.16 4.36 -13.75
CA ALA A 182 7.14 4.88 -15.12
C ALA A 182 7.92 3.97 -16.09
N ALA A 183 8.97 3.30 -15.63
CA ALA A 183 9.76 2.38 -16.43
C ALA A 183 9.10 1.00 -16.62
N CYS A 184 8.43 0.47 -15.58
CA CYS A 184 7.90 -0.91 -15.59
C CYS A 184 6.38 -1.01 -15.81
N HIS A 185 5.65 0.12 -15.79
CA HIS A 185 4.19 0.14 -15.86
C HIS A 185 3.65 1.19 -16.85
N GLY A 186 2.93 0.75 -17.88
CA GLY A 186 2.33 1.64 -18.88
C GLY A 186 1.00 2.29 -18.48
N GLY A 187 0.47 1.97 -17.29
CA GLY A 187 -0.78 2.52 -16.75
C GLY A 187 -0.55 3.77 -15.90
N ARG A 188 -1.55 4.12 -15.08
CA ARG A 188 -1.45 5.27 -14.16
C ARG A 188 -0.82 4.83 -12.85
N PHE A 189 -0.19 5.75 -12.13
CA PHE A 189 0.35 5.46 -10.81
C PHE A 189 0.24 6.63 -9.85
N GLY A 190 0.30 6.33 -8.56
CA GLY A 190 0.12 7.31 -7.49
C GLY A 190 0.53 6.76 -6.12
N VAL A 191 0.05 7.39 -5.06
CA VAL A 191 0.31 7.00 -3.67
C VAL A 191 -1.00 6.70 -2.96
N SER A 192 -1.05 5.59 -2.24
CA SER A 192 -2.11 5.24 -1.29
C SER A 192 -1.53 5.38 0.11
N SER A 193 -1.75 6.54 0.75
CA SER A 193 -1.28 6.80 2.12
C SER A 193 -2.30 6.29 3.14
N ASN A 194 -1.83 5.88 4.32
CA ASN A 194 -2.63 5.51 5.47
C ASN A 194 -2.23 6.36 6.69
N LEU A 195 -2.78 7.57 6.74
CA LEU A 195 -2.55 8.52 7.83
C LEU A 195 -3.00 7.97 9.20
N VAL A 196 -4.00 7.09 9.23
CA VAL A 196 -4.48 6.42 10.46
C VAL A 196 -3.44 5.45 11.03
N GLY A 197 -2.62 4.86 10.16
CA GLY A 197 -1.49 4.01 10.56
C GLY A 197 -0.19 4.79 10.80
N CYS A 198 -0.14 6.07 10.45
CA CYS A 198 1.07 6.88 10.55
C CYS A 198 1.24 7.38 11.99
N ARG A 199 2.15 6.75 12.74
CA ARG A 199 2.37 7.07 14.17
C ARG A 199 2.84 8.49 14.43
N TYR A 200 3.37 9.18 13.42
CA TYR A 200 3.95 10.52 13.55
C TYR A 200 3.47 11.45 12.43
N GLY A 201 3.24 12.72 12.78
CA GLY A 201 2.88 13.77 11.84
C GLY A 201 4.09 14.49 11.25
N VAL A 202 3.83 15.52 10.43
CA VAL A 202 4.86 16.33 9.72
C VAL A 202 5.85 17.02 10.63
N SER A 203 5.49 17.25 11.89
CA SER A 203 6.39 17.82 12.90
C SER A 203 7.26 16.77 13.63
N GLY A 204 7.20 15.49 13.24
CA GLY A 204 7.89 14.39 13.92
C GLY A 204 7.26 13.96 15.27
N ARG A 205 6.24 14.69 15.72
CA ARG A 205 5.47 14.42 16.96
C ARG A 205 4.52 13.24 16.78
N ALA A 206 4.10 12.65 17.89
CA ALA A 206 3.03 11.64 17.92
C ALA A 206 1.82 12.14 17.14
N ASN A 207 1.29 11.29 16.28
CA ASN A 207 0.13 11.61 15.46
C ASN A 207 -1.16 11.44 16.27
N ASP A 208 -1.47 12.43 17.09
CA ASP A 208 -2.65 12.40 17.97
C ASP A 208 -3.96 12.77 17.24
N ALA A 209 -3.85 13.29 16.01
CA ALA A 209 -4.95 13.86 15.21
C ALA A 209 -5.37 13.00 14.00
N GLU A 210 -4.48 12.19 13.42
CA GLU A 210 -4.82 11.35 12.25
C GLU A 210 -4.98 9.86 12.60
N ALA A 211 -4.56 9.43 13.78
CA ALA A 211 -5.02 8.18 14.38
C ALA A 211 -6.47 8.36 14.83
N VAL A 212 -7.40 8.06 13.94
CA VAL A 212 -8.83 8.12 14.20
C VAL A 212 -9.22 7.04 15.20
N GLU A 213 -9.04 7.29 16.50
CA GLU A 213 -9.80 6.57 17.51
C GLU A 213 -11.27 6.84 17.24
N LEU A 214 -12.05 5.77 17.04
CA LEU A 214 -13.49 5.87 16.75
C LEU A 214 -14.20 6.76 17.77
N ALA A 215 -13.76 6.73 19.04
CA ALA A 215 -14.23 7.59 20.13
C ALA A 215 -14.04 9.10 19.85
N LYS A 216 -12.97 9.51 19.19
CA LYS A 216 -12.71 10.93 18.85
C LYS A 216 -13.56 11.42 17.67
N VAL A 217 -13.96 10.54 16.76
CA VAL A 217 -14.82 10.90 15.60
C VAL A 217 -16.30 10.82 15.92
N CYS A 218 -16.72 9.86 16.73
CA CYS A 218 -18.11 9.68 17.12
C CYS A 218 -18.51 10.53 18.35
N GLY A 219 -17.55 11.09 19.09
CA GLY A 219 -17.80 11.72 20.39
C GLY A 219 -18.41 10.72 21.39
N ASP A 220 -18.93 11.23 22.52
CA ASP A 220 -19.65 10.42 23.53
C ASP A 220 -20.98 9.82 23.02
N ALA A 221 -21.27 9.92 21.71
CA ALA A 221 -22.52 9.51 21.10
C ALA A 221 -22.55 8.04 20.63
N PHE A 222 -21.53 7.24 20.97
CA PHE A 222 -21.55 5.79 20.79
C PHE A 222 -21.31 5.09 22.13
N PRO A 223 -22.23 4.21 22.59
CA PRO A 223 -22.13 3.52 23.86
C PRO A 223 -21.02 2.47 23.90
#